data_AF-A0A522Z1A4-F1
#
_entry.id   AF-A0A522Z1A4-F1
#
_cell.length_a   1.000
_cell.length_b   1.000
_cell.length_c   1.000
_cell.angle_alpha   90.00
_cell.angle_beta   90.00
_cell.angle_gamma   90.00
#
_symmetry.space_group_name_H-M   'P 1'
#
loop_
_entity.id
_entity.type
_entity.pdbx_description
1 polymer ?
#
loop_
_entity_poly.entity_id
_entity_poly.type
_entity_poly.pdbx_seq_one_letter_code
_entity_poly.pdbx_strand_id
1 'polypeptide(L)'
;MKQSFLDAMSQRVLLFDGAMGTEIQKFDPEPKDFPDGKDGFNDGLILTHPEWIRQIHLEYLKAGADCIETNSFGSNKLKLDEYGFGDKTVEMNKKIAALAVEA
;
A
#
# COMPACT_ATOMS: atom_id res chain seq x y z
N MET A 1 8.68 -15.98 18.19
CA MET A 1 8.69 -14.57 18.63
C MET A 1 8.86 -13.70 17.40
N LYS A 2 8.14 -12.58 17.29
CA LYS A 2 8.42 -11.58 16.24
C LYS A 2 9.83 -11.04 16.47
N GLN A 3 10.73 -11.20 15.50
CA GLN A 3 12.06 -10.61 15.53
C GLN A 3 11.94 -9.12 15.21
N SER A 4 12.74 -8.25 15.85
CA SER A 4 12.76 -6.83 15.49
C SER A 4 13.44 -6.65 14.13
N PHE A 5 13.12 -5.56 13.42
CA PHE A 5 13.75 -5.24 12.13
C PHE A 5 15.29 -5.16 12.26
N LEU A 6 15.79 -4.49 13.31
CA LEU A 6 17.23 -4.34 13.54
C LEU A 6 17.92 -5.67 13.84
N ASP A 7 17.28 -6.54 14.62
CA ASP A 7 17.83 -7.87 14.91
C ASP A 7 17.88 -8.72 13.64
N ALA A 8 16.82 -8.70 12.83
CA ALA A 8 16.75 -9.46 11.59
C ALA A 8 17.81 -9.00 10.58
N MET A 9 17.98 -7.69 10.43
CA MET A 9 18.98 -7.08 9.55
C MET A 9 20.43 -7.37 10.00
N SER A 10 20.66 -7.58 11.30
CA SER A 10 21.99 -7.96 11.81
C SER A 10 22.40 -9.40 11.45
N GLN A 11 21.43 -10.27 11.14
CA GLN A 11 21.64 -11.70 10.91
C GLN A 11 21.64 -12.09 9.43
N ARG A 12 20.93 -11.33 8.60
CA ARG A 12 20.77 -11.62 7.17
C ARG A 12 20.36 -10.38 6.39
N VAL A 13 20.51 -10.45 5.07
CA VAL A 13 19.89 -9.49 4.15
C VAL A 13 18.36 -9.63 4.26
N LEU A 14 17.68 -8.49 4.34
CA LEU A 14 16.22 -8.41 4.27
C LEU A 14 15.81 -7.96 2.87
N LEU A 15 14.94 -8.72 2.23
CA LEU A 15 14.38 -8.40 0.93
C LEU A 15 13.11 -7.56 1.11
N PHE A 16 13.10 -6.36 0.53
CA PHE A 16 11.89 -5.56 0.42
C PHE A 16 11.06 -6.00 -0.79
N ASP A 17 9.78 -5.63 -0.77
CA ASP A 17 8.87 -5.84 -1.88
C ASP A 17 9.21 -4.97 -3.11
N GLY A 18 8.36 -5.06 -4.12
CA GLY A 18 8.52 -4.36 -5.38
C GLY A 18 7.51 -3.23 -5.58
N ALA A 19 7.38 -2.81 -6.83
CA ALA A 19 6.52 -1.68 -7.20
C ALA A 19 5.02 -1.99 -7.06
N MET A 20 4.38 -1.41 -6.03
CA MET A 20 2.92 -1.39 -5.85
C MET A 20 2.16 -0.89 -7.09
N GLY A 21 2.59 0.24 -7.66
CA GLY A 21 1.93 0.85 -8.82
C GLY A 21 1.93 -0.06 -10.05
N THR A 22 3.04 -0.76 -10.32
CA THR A 22 3.14 -1.70 -11.46
C THR A 22 2.20 -2.90 -11.29
N GLU A 23 2.08 -3.41 -10.06
CA GLU A 23 1.17 -4.52 -9.76
C GLU A 23 -0.30 -4.09 -9.83
N ILE A 24 -0.64 -2.86 -9.39
CA ILE A 24 -1.98 -2.29 -9.55
C ILE A 24 -2.38 -2.26 -11.03
N GLN A 25 -1.48 -1.89 -11.95
CA GLN A 25 -1.78 -1.83 -13.39
C GLN A 25 -2.17 -3.19 -13.98
N LYS A 26 -1.79 -4.32 -13.37
CA LYS A 26 -2.20 -5.66 -13.84
C LYS A 26 -3.67 -5.96 -13.61
N PHE A 27 -4.33 -5.22 -12.71
CA PHE A 27 -5.77 -5.30 -12.50
C PHE A 27 -6.56 -4.48 -13.53
N ASP A 28 -5.89 -3.79 -14.45
CA ASP A 28 -6.48 -2.93 -15.49
C ASP A 28 -7.48 -1.90 -14.91
N PRO A 29 -7.02 -1.05 -13.96
CA PRO A 29 -7.91 -0.15 -13.23
C PRO A 29 -8.53 0.88 -14.18
N GLU A 30 -9.84 1.06 -14.05
CA GLU A 30 -10.60 2.09 -14.76
C GLU A 30 -10.87 3.27 -13.81
N PRO A 31 -11.16 4.48 -14.32
CA PRO A 31 -11.44 5.65 -13.48
C PRO A 31 -12.47 5.39 -12.36
N LYS A 32 -13.50 4.57 -12.62
CA LYS A 32 -14.55 4.21 -11.65
C LYS A 32 -14.04 3.43 -10.43
N ASP A 33 -12.88 2.79 -10.55
CA ASP A 33 -12.27 1.98 -9.48
C ASP A 33 -11.56 2.88 -8.47
N PHE A 34 -11.21 4.12 -8.87
CA PHE A 34 -10.63 5.11 -7.97
C PHE A 34 -11.71 5.92 -7.26
N PRO A 35 -11.47 6.34 -5.99
CA PRO A 35 -12.39 7.23 -5.27
C PRO A 35 -12.73 8.48 -6.09
N ASP A 36 -14.03 8.76 -6.23
CA ASP A 36 -14.58 9.89 -7.00
C ASP A 36 -14.16 9.93 -8.49
N GLY A 37 -13.76 8.81 -9.09
CA GLY A 37 -13.34 8.81 -10.49
C GLY A 37 -11.93 9.36 -10.73
N LYS A 38 -11.16 9.60 -9.67
CA LYS A 38 -9.85 10.29 -9.74
C LYS A 38 -8.74 9.31 -10.13
N ASP A 39 -8.63 9.08 -11.43
CA ASP A 39 -7.63 8.21 -12.03
C ASP A 39 -6.20 8.51 -11.53
N GLY A 40 -5.44 7.45 -11.28
CA GLY A 40 -4.10 7.50 -10.72
C GLY A 40 -4.03 7.74 -9.20
N PHE A 41 -5.17 7.84 -8.49
CA PHE A 41 -5.19 7.92 -7.02
C PHE A 41 -4.97 6.55 -6.36
N ASN A 42 -3.81 5.95 -6.59
CA ASN A 42 -3.49 4.57 -6.17
C ASN A 42 -3.62 4.33 -4.66
N ASP A 43 -3.16 5.27 -3.84
CA ASP A 43 -3.33 5.21 -2.37
C ASP A 43 -4.82 5.10 -1.98
N GLY A 44 -5.70 5.73 -2.76
CA GLY A 44 -7.15 5.74 -2.58
C GLY A 44 -7.82 4.39 -2.83
N LEU A 45 -7.18 3.46 -3.54
CA LEU A 45 -7.71 2.11 -3.78
C LEU A 45 -7.91 1.32 -2.48
N ILE A 46 -7.31 1.75 -1.36
CA ILE A 46 -7.62 1.21 -0.04
C ILE A 46 -9.11 1.34 0.34
N LEU A 47 -9.83 2.29 -0.27
CA LEU A 47 -11.24 2.57 0.01
C LEU A 47 -12.20 1.80 -0.90
N THR A 48 -11.77 1.52 -2.13
CA THR A 48 -12.62 0.95 -3.19
C THR A 48 -12.25 -0.50 -3.51
N HIS A 49 -10.95 -0.82 -3.51
CA HIS A 49 -10.38 -2.13 -3.83
C HIS A 49 -9.30 -2.58 -2.82
N PRO A 50 -9.59 -2.62 -1.50
CA PRO A 50 -8.64 -3.08 -0.49
C PRO A 50 -8.14 -4.51 -0.75
N GLU A 51 -8.94 -5.35 -1.40
CA GLU A 51 -8.59 -6.71 -1.77
C GLU A 51 -7.44 -6.79 -2.78
N TRP A 52 -7.36 -5.85 -3.74
CA TRP A 52 -6.24 -5.80 -4.70
C TRP A 52 -4.94 -5.46 -3.98
N ILE A 53 -4.96 -4.42 -3.14
CA ILE A 53 -3.77 -3.99 -2.40
C ILE A 53 -3.29 -5.10 -1.46
N ARG A 54 -4.22 -5.79 -0.77
CA ARG A 54 -3.87 -6.93 0.08
C ARG A 54 -3.29 -8.10 -0.73
N GLN A 55 -3.86 -8.38 -1.90
CA GLN A 55 -3.35 -9.43 -2.78
C GLN A 55 -1.93 -9.13 -3.24
N ILE A 56 -1.61 -7.89 -3.61
CA ILE A 56 -0.26 -7.48 -4.03
C ILE A 56 0.75 -7.70 -2.89
N HIS A 57 0.44 -7.26 -1.67
CA HIS A 57 1.30 -7.52 -0.51
C HIS A 57 1.53 -9.02 -0.30
N LEU A 58 0.46 -9.83 -0.36
CA LEU A 58 0.53 -11.28 -0.24
C LEU A 58 1.39 -11.92 -1.33
N GLU A 59 1.32 -11.43 -2.56
CA GLU A 59 2.11 -11.92 -3.69
C GLU A 59 3.60 -11.63 -3.50
N TYR A 60 3.97 -10.45 -2.99
CA TYR A 60 5.36 -10.16 -2.65
C TYR A 60 5.87 -11.02 -1.49
N LEU A 61 5.08 -11.21 -0.44
CA LEU A 61 5.42 -12.11 0.67
C LEU A 61 5.62 -13.55 0.17
N LYS A 62 4.74 -14.05 -0.71
CA LYS A 62 4.88 -15.38 -1.34
C LYS A 62 6.11 -15.48 -2.24
N ALA A 63 6.51 -14.40 -2.89
CA ALA A 63 7.72 -14.32 -3.70
C ALA A 63 9.02 -14.28 -2.87
N GLY A 64 8.91 -14.14 -1.54
CA GLY A 64 10.04 -14.16 -0.61
C GLY A 64 10.43 -12.81 -0.03
N ALA A 65 9.59 -11.77 -0.18
CA ALA A 65 9.82 -10.52 0.53
C ALA A 65 9.74 -10.72 2.06
N ASP A 66 10.68 -10.12 2.76
CA ASP A 66 10.74 -10.06 4.22
C ASP A 66 10.04 -8.82 4.79
N CYS A 67 9.99 -7.77 3.98
CA CYS A 67 9.44 -6.47 4.30
C CYS A 67 8.49 -6.05 3.17
N ILE A 68 7.36 -5.49 3.54
CA ILE A 68 6.42 -4.87 2.61
C ILE A 68 6.27 -3.39 2.94
N GLU A 69 6.14 -2.55 1.93
CA GLU A 69 5.85 -1.13 2.06
C GLU A 69 4.33 -0.91 2.08
N THR A 70 3.85 0.05 2.87
CA THR A 70 2.44 0.44 2.83
C THR A 70 2.11 1.14 1.51
N ASN A 71 0.89 0.97 0.97
CA ASN A 71 0.39 1.73 -0.20
C ASN A 71 0.09 3.20 0.13
N SER A 72 1.09 3.94 0.60
CA SER A 72 0.96 5.28 1.19
C SER A 72 1.94 6.29 0.61
N PHE A 73 2.48 6.06 -0.59
CA PHE A 73 3.48 6.94 -1.20
C PHE A 73 2.96 8.39 -1.37
N GLY A 74 1.71 8.53 -1.80
CA GLY A 74 1.01 9.81 -1.94
C GLY A 74 0.21 10.24 -0.71
N SER A 75 0.21 9.48 0.38
CA SER A 75 -0.71 9.67 1.52
C SER A 75 -0.24 10.76 2.51
N ASN A 76 0.31 11.86 2.01
CA ASN A 76 0.56 13.07 2.78
C ASN A 76 -0.54 14.11 2.50
N LYS A 77 -0.71 15.08 3.42
CA LYS A 77 -1.81 16.06 3.31
C LYS A 77 -1.81 16.82 1.97
N LEU A 78 -0.66 17.27 1.50
CA LEU A 78 -0.56 18.06 0.26
C LEU A 78 -1.04 17.27 -0.95
N LYS A 79 -0.60 16.01 -1.07
CA LYS A 79 -1.04 15.13 -2.16
C LYS A 79 -2.51 14.72 -2.01
N LEU A 80 -2.95 14.41 -0.80
CA LEU A 80 -4.34 14.04 -0.57
C LEU A 80 -5.33 15.21 -0.77
N ASP A 81 -4.90 16.46 -0.57
CA ASP A 81 -5.71 17.65 -0.89
C ASP A 81 -5.98 17.77 -2.41
N GLU A 82 -5.06 17.33 -3.29
CA GLU A 82 -5.30 17.24 -4.74
C GLU A 82 -6.50 16.33 -5.07
N TYR A 83 -6.77 15.34 -4.21
CA TYR A 83 -7.88 14.42 -4.33
C TYR A 83 -9.05 14.74 -3.38
N GLY A 84 -9.00 15.81 -2.57
CA GLY A 84 -10.05 16.15 -1.60
C GLY A 84 -10.11 15.26 -0.35
N PHE A 85 -9.02 14.54 -0.04
CA PHE A 85 -8.91 13.64 1.12
C PHE A 85 -7.93 14.13 2.20
N GLY A 86 -7.32 15.31 2.07
CA GLY A 86 -6.23 15.71 2.98
C GLY A 86 -6.66 15.92 4.44
N ASP A 87 -7.93 16.20 4.73
CA ASP A 87 -8.43 16.21 6.11
C ASP A 87 -8.54 14.80 6.73
N LYS A 88 -8.52 13.76 5.88
CA LYS A 88 -8.52 12.34 6.29
C LYS A 88 -7.14 11.72 6.31
N THR A 89 -6.07 12.50 6.17
CA THR A 89 -4.67 12.00 6.06
C THR A 89 -4.33 10.95 7.12
N VAL A 90 -4.58 11.25 8.40
CA VAL A 90 -4.25 10.32 9.50
C VAL A 90 -5.13 9.07 9.48
N GLU A 91 -6.43 9.24 9.23
CA GLU A 91 -7.37 8.11 9.14
C GLU A 91 -6.99 7.15 8.00
N MET A 92 -6.64 7.72 6.84
CA MET A 92 -6.29 6.97 5.65
C MET A 92 -4.99 6.17 5.86
N ASN A 93 -3.93 6.80 6.38
CA ASN A 93 -2.68 6.08 6.67
C ASN A 93 -2.85 4.95 7.70
N LYS A 94 -3.74 5.12 8.70
CA LYS A 94 -4.05 4.04 9.65
C LYS A 94 -4.71 2.85 8.96
N LYS A 95 -5.64 3.08 8.04
CA LYS A 95 -6.29 2.01 7.26
C LYS A 95 -5.30 1.32 6.31
N ILE A 96 -4.46 2.10 5.62
CA ILE A 96 -3.43 1.56 4.74
C ILE A 96 -2.46 0.66 5.53
N ALA A 97 -1.97 1.14 6.68
CA ALA A 97 -1.07 0.36 7.53
C ALA A 97 -1.74 -0.90 8.10
N ALA A 98 -3.01 -0.82 8.51
CA ALA A 98 -3.76 -1.98 8.97
C ALA A 98 -3.88 -3.04 7.88
N LEU A 99 -4.20 -2.65 6.65
CA LEU A 99 -4.33 -3.60 5.53
C LEU A 99 -3.00 -4.30 5.23
N ALA A 100 -1.87 -3.59 5.25
CA ALA A 100 -0.55 -4.20 5.07
C ALA A 100 -0.25 -5.23 6.18
N VAL A 101 -0.66 -4.98 7.42
CA VAL A 101 -0.49 -5.93 8.54
C VAL A 101 -1.41 -7.16 8.43
N GLU A 102 -2.54 -7.02 7.75
CA GLU A 102 -3.51 -8.11 7.52
C GLU A 102 -3.15 -9.02 6.33
N ALA A 103 -2.15 -8.65 5.52
CA ALA A 103 -1.58 -9.50 4.48
C ALA A 103 -0.72 -10.60 5.10
#